data_AF-A0A5D3DDQ4-F1
#
_entry.id   AF-A0A5D3DDQ4-F1
#
_cell.length_a   1.000
_cell.length_b   1.000
_cell.length_c   1.000
_cell.angle_alpha   90.00
_cell.angle_beta   90.00
_cell.angle_gamma   90.00
#
_symmetry.space_group_name_H-M   'P 1'
#
loop_
_entity.id
_entity.type
_entity.pdbx_description
1 polymer ?
#
loop_
_entity_poly.entity_id
_entity_poly.type
_entity_poly.pdbx_seq_one_letter_code
_entity_poly.pdbx_strand_id
1 'polypeptide(L)'
;MSYTGNVVVTVKPKKKEEFPWVEIIYLKFASVELDSNGQSKEFIKCEAQLQEVDESVEYKKYKGEIKVAEGFGEIGAVIVELQEGVNERFIDTISVEAEEPPISVTFSCKSWVQPKGLIAHRRIFFSSNKSYLSGKTPGGLVKLRAEDLANLRGEKANGSVDRNERKAFERIYDYDLYNDLGDPDQSMDLKRPVLGGSEDQYPYPRRCRTGRPPSQNDPASEKRIEEWFYVPRDEEFSEIKQSSSQPDGNKKLLGKVPFSDLPELDIETPFAASKINLQFNISSLVSSHRPPALSSSDVPSSTLVELPPPESYKRDQYNWLSDIEFARLTLAGLNPYSIELVRDLPFKSTLEESDYGPRQSKFTPERVQELLGCRITVAKALVDKRLFVLDYHDTLLPYVRKVRKIKGTTLYGSRTLFFLNSDGTLMPLGIELTRPPMDEHLEQWKEVFTPGTDSTDVWLWRLAKAHVLSHDSCIHQLAESSLLYGAICHRYK
;
A
#
# COMPACT_ATOMS: atom_id res chain seq x y z
N MET A 1 -7.99 -26.35 43.28
CA MET A 1 -9.37 -25.84 43.41
C MET A 1 -10.11 -26.04 42.10
N SER A 2 -11.28 -26.67 42.17
CA SER A 2 -12.23 -26.74 41.06
C SER A 2 -13.15 -25.51 41.05
N TYR A 3 -13.69 -25.15 39.89
CA TYR A 3 -14.66 -24.05 39.78
C TYR A 3 -15.61 -24.22 38.60
N THR A 4 -16.74 -23.53 38.66
CA THR A 4 -17.67 -23.38 37.53
C THR A 4 -17.47 -22.01 36.91
N GLY A 5 -17.16 -21.98 35.61
CA GLY A 5 -16.92 -20.73 34.87
C GLY A 5 -18.04 -20.44 33.88
N ASN A 6 -18.52 -19.21 33.88
CA ASN A 6 -19.40 -18.67 32.86
C ASN A 6 -18.57 -18.28 31.64
N VAL A 7 -18.96 -18.77 30.46
CA VAL A 7 -18.32 -18.49 29.19
C VAL A 7 -19.18 -17.50 28.40
N VAL A 8 -18.57 -16.43 27.90
CA VAL A 8 -19.22 -15.47 27.00
C VAL A 8 -18.42 -15.35 25.71
N VAL A 9 -19.07 -15.56 24.57
CA VAL A 9 -18.50 -15.32 23.23
C VAL A 9 -19.19 -14.11 22.62
N THR A 10 -18.41 -13.09 22.28
CA THR A 10 -18.89 -11.88 21.61
C THR A 10 -18.62 -12.01 20.11
N VAL A 11 -19.68 -11.95 19.31
CA VAL A 11 -19.64 -12.05 17.86
C VAL A 11 -20.05 -10.74 17.22
N LYS A 12 -19.27 -10.24 16.26
CA LYS A 12 -19.63 -9.08 15.45
C LYS A 12 -20.28 -9.56 14.14
N PRO A 13 -21.55 -9.23 13.88
CA PRO A 13 -22.22 -9.64 12.66
C PRO A 13 -21.77 -8.80 11.45
N LYS A 14 -21.86 -9.39 10.25
CA LYS A 14 -21.83 -8.67 8.96
C LYS A 14 -23.08 -7.80 8.81
N LYS A 15 -23.02 -6.79 7.93
CA LYS A 15 -24.19 -5.98 7.60
C LYS A 15 -25.26 -6.87 6.95
N LYS A 16 -26.45 -6.93 7.57
CA LYS A 16 -27.59 -7.78 7.16
C LYS A 16 -27.33 -9.29 7.29
N GLU A 17 -26.47 -9.72 8.21
CA GLU A 17 -26.25 -11.15 8.46
C GLU A 17 -27.45 -11.79 9.18
N GLU A 18 -27.91 -12.92 8.66
CA GLU A 18 -28.95 -13.73 9.30
C GLU A 18 -28.33 -14.72 10.28
N PHE A 19 -28.97 -14.85 11.44
CA PHE A 19 -28.61 -15.80 12.49
C PHE A 19 -29.74 -16.81 12.64
N PRO A 20 -29.46 -18.13 12.57
CA PRO A 20 -30.49 -19.13 12.85
C PRO A 20 -30.91 -19.05 14.32
N TRP A 21 -32.20 -19.34 14.58
CA TRP A 21 -32.80 -19.28 15.92
C TRP A 21 -32.10 -20.15 16.97
N VAL A 22 -31.38 -21.19 16.53
CA VAL A 22 -30.56 -22.04 17.37
C VAL A 22 -29.19 -22.18 16.71
N GLU A 23 -28.22 -21.40 17.17
CA GLU A 23 -26.82 -21.51 16.78
C GLU A 23 -25.97 -21.83 18.01
N ILE A 24 -25.09 -22.82 17.89
CA ILE A 24 -24.17 -23.23 18.94
C ILE A 24 -22.74 -23.01 18.45
N ILE A 25 -21.93 -22.36 19.30
CA ILE A 25 -20.49 -22.28 19.13
C ILE A 25 -19.85 -23.31 20.07
N TYR A 26 -19.12 -24.26 19.50
CA TYR A 26 -18.39 -25.27 20.27
C TYR A 26 -17.01 -24.74 20.65
N LEU A 27 -16.67 -24.86 21.94
CA LEU A 27 -15.40 -24.40 22.48
C LEU A 27 -14.68 -25.57 23.15
N LYS A 28 -13.37 -25.63 22.99
CA LYS A 28 -12.50 -26.60 23.68
C LYS A 28 -11.36 -25.85 24.36
N PHE A 29 -11.39 -25.78 25.68
CA PHE A 29 -10.41 -25.04 26.48
C PHE A 29 -9.22 -25.92 26.84
N ALA A 30 -8.02 -25.39 26.66
CA ALA A 30 -6.75 -26.06 26.92
C ALA A 30 -6.06 -25.49 28.17
N SER A 31 -5.46 -26.37 28.96
CA SER A 31 -4.62 -25.98 30.09
C SER A 31 -3.23 -25.53 29.65
N VAL A 32 -2.63 -24.60 30.42
CA VAL A 32 -1.21 -24.25 30.31
C VAL A 32 -0.28 -25.38 30.78
N GLU A 33 -0.80 -26.29 31.59
CA GLU A 33 -0.06 -27.37 32.23
C GLU A 33 -0.15 -28.69 31.45
N LEU A 34 0.85 -29.55 31.65
CA LEU A 34 0.83 -30.93 31.19
C LEU A 34 0.22 -31.84 32.26
N ASP A 35 -0.24 -33.02 31.86
CA ASP A 35 -0.62 -34.09 32.78
C ASP A 35 0.62 -34.71 33.46
N SER A 36 0.38 -35.67 34.35
CA SER A 36 1.43 -36.39 35.08
C SER A 36 2.39 -37.18 34.18
N ASN A 37 2.01 -37.47 32.93
CA ASN A 37 2.81 -38.17 31.94
C ASN A 37 3.55 -37.20 30.99
N GLY A 38 3.44 -35.89 31.21
CA GLY A 38 4.03 -34.88 30.33
C GLY A 38 3.26 -34.68 29.01
N GLN A 39 2.00 -35.12 28.92
CA GLN A 39 1.13 -34.92 27.76
C GLN A 39 0.14 -33.76 27.99
N SER A 40 -0.48 -33.27 26.92
CA SER A 40 -1.52 -32.23 27.03
C SER A 40 -2.74 -32.80 27.73
N LYS A 41 -3.27 -32.08 28.73
CA LYS A 41 -4.51 -32.46 29.42
C LYS A 41 -5.70 -32.49 28.46
N GLU A 42 -6.71 -33.29 28.77
CA GLU A 42 -7.95 -33.36 27.99
C GLU A 42 -8.66 -32.00 27.97
N PHE A 43 -9.23 -31.60 26.83
CA PHE A 43 -9.91 -30.31 26.71
C PHE A 43 -11.21 -30.26 27.51
N ILE A 44 -11.49 -29.12 28.13
CA ILE A 44 -12.82 -28.83 28.69
C ILE A 44 -13.70 -28.33 27.56
N LYS A 45 -14.81 -29.03 27.31
CA LYS A 45 -15.76 -28.71 26.24
C LYS A 45 -16.84 -27.75 26.77
N CYS A 46 -17.25 -26.81 25.93
CA CYS A 46 -18.37 -25.91 26.18
C CYS A 46 -19.21 -25.76 24.92
N GLU A 47 -20.53 -25.71 25.11
CA GLU A 47 -21.49 -25.35 24.08
C GLU A 47 -22.04 -23.97 24.46
N ALA A 48 -21.67 -22.94 23.70
CA ALA A 48 -22.17 -21.60 23.91
C ALA A 48 -23.36 -21.36 22.99
N GLN A 49 -24.52 -21.02 23.57
CA GLN A 49 -25.77 -20.78 22.86
C GLN A 49 -26.05 -19.28 22.77
N LEU A 50 -26.61 -18.84 21.65
CA LEU A 50 -27.00 -17.45 21.44
C LEU A 50 -28.04 -17.01 22.50
N GLN A 51 -27.78 -15.93 23.22
CA GLN A 51 -28.77 -15.31 24.11
C GLN A 51 -29.63 -14.31 23.30
N GLU A 52 -30.90 -14.11 23.72
CA GLU A 52 -31.92 -13.29 23.05
C GLU A 52 -31.38 -12.12 22.22
N VAL A 53 -31.85 -12.07 20.97
CA VAL A 53 -31.45 -11.15 19.93
C VAL A 53 -32.00 -9.77 20.24
N ASP A 54 -31.26 -8.96 20.99
CA ASP A 54 -31.50 -7.52 20.93
C ASP A 54 -30.99 -7.03 19.55
N GLU A 55 -31.94 -6.68 18.69
CA GLU A 55 -31.70 -6.18 17.33
C GLU A 55 -30.97 -4.82 17.33
N SER A 56 -30.93 -4.12 18.47
CA SER A 56 -30.26 -2.83 18.61
C SER A 56 -28.76 -2.93 18.94
N VAL A 57 -28.25 -4.12 19.28
CA VAL A 57 -26.88 -4.30 19.77
C VAL A 57 -25.92 -4.65 18.63
N GLU A 58 -24.81 -3.91 18.54
CA GLU A 58 -23.74 -4.12 17.55
C GLU A 58 -23.11 -5.53 17.62
N TYR A 59 -23.24 -6.23 18.75
CA TYR A 59 -22.64 -7.53 19.01
C TYR A 59 -23.67 -8.55 19.47
N LYS A 60 -23.54 -9.79 18.98
CA LYS A 60 -24.27 -10.96 19.46
C LYS A 60 -23.47 -11.68 20.54
N LYS A 61 -24.14 -12.15 21.60
CA LYS A 61 -23.51 -12.83 22.73
C LYS A 61 -23.98 -14.27 22.82
N TYR A 62 -23.03 -15.20 22.85
CA TYR A 62 -23.29 -16.60 23.13
C TYR A 62 -22.81 -16.91 24.55
N LYS A 63 -23.61 -17.64 25.31
CA LYS A 63 -23.31 -18.02 26.69
C LYS A 63 -23.23 -19.52 26.86
N GLY A 64 -22.27 -19.97 27.65
CA GLY A 64 -22.13 -21.36 28.05
C GLY A 64 -21.55 -21.46 29.45
N GLU A 65 -21.44 -22.68 29.96
CA GLU A 65 -20.85 -22.98 31.26
C GLU A 65 -19.76 -24.04 31.09
N ILE A 66 -18.69 -23.93 31.87
CA ILE A 66 -17.67 -24.97 31.99
C ILE A 66 -17.42 -25.35 33.45
N LYS A 67 -17.09 -26.62 33.67
CA LYS A 67 -16.65 -27.14 34.97
C LYS A 67 -15.17 -27.47 34.89
N VAL A 68 -14.35 -26.78 35.68
CA VAL A 68 -12.91 -26.93 35.71
C VAL A 68 -12.55 -27.76 36.94
N ALA A 69 -12.02 -28.97 36.73
CA ALA A 69 -11.64 -29.87 37.80
C ALA A 69 -10.40 -29.37 38.55
N GLU A 70 -10.29 -29.80 39.82
CA GLU A 70 -9.06 -29.56 40.58
C GLU A 70 -7.87 -30.24 39.89
N GLY A 71 -6.77 -29.50 39.76
CA GLY A 71 -5.59 -29.97 39.05
C GLY A 71 -5.64 -29.78 37.53
N PHE A 72 -6.69 -29.16 36.95
CA PHE A 72 -6.67 -28.78 35.53
C PHE A 72 -5.61 -27.70 35.25
N GLY A 73 -5.40 -26.76 36.18
CA GLY A 73 -4.50 -25.62 36.00
C GLY A 73 -5.19 -24.44 35.30
N GLU A 74 -4.41 -23.43 34.94
CA GLU A 74 -4.91 -22.22 34.26
C GLU A 74 -5.31 -22.52 32.80
N ILE A 75 -6.45 -21.97 32.37
CA ILE A 75 -6.88 -22.02 30.96
C ILE A 75 -6.00 -21.07 30.13
N GLY A 76 -5.31 -21.60 29.12
CA GLY A 76 -4.37 -20.83 28.31
C GLY A 76 -4.73 -20.68 26.83
N ALA A 77 -5.58 -21.56 26.30
CA ALA A 77 -6.05 -21.49 24.91
C ALA A 77 -7.49 -21.99 24.78
N VAL A 78 -8.15 -21.60 23.69
CA VAL A 78 -9.47 -22.09 23.31
C VAL A 78 -9.47 -22.42 21.83
N ILE A 79 -10.03 -23.58 21.48
CA ILE A 79 -10.35 -23.94 20.10
C ILE A 79 -11.83 -23.61 19.88
N VAL A 80 -12.12 -22.92 18.78
CA VAL A 80 -13.48 -22.52 18.40
C VAL A 80 -13.90 -23.29 17.16
N GLU A 81 -15.07 -23.93 17.22
CA GLU A 81 -15.68 -24.68 16.12
C GLU A 81 -17.12 -24.19 15.93
N LEU A 82 -17.44 -23.76 14.72
CA LEU A 82 -18.81 -23.44 14.32
C LEU A 82 -19.50 -24.71 13.79
N GLN A 83 -20.84 -24.73 13.85
CA GLN A 83 -21.64 -25.80 13.28
C GLN A 83 -21.43 -25.97 11.77
N GLU A 84 -21.79 -27.13 11.24
CA GLU A 84 -21.82 -27.34 9.80
C GLU A 84 -23.03 -26.62 9.19
N GLY A 85 -22.87 -26.03 8.00
CA GLY A 85 -23.95 -25.32 7.30
C GLY A 85 -24.25 -23.89 7.78
N VAL A 86 -23.52 -23.36 8.76
CA VAL A 86 -23.59 -21.93 9.13
C VAL A 86 -22.57 -21.10 8.35
N ASN A 87 -22.79 -19.79 8.27
CA ASN A 87 -21.81 -18.87 7.71
C ASN A 87 -20.64 -18.65 8.69
N GLU A 88 -19.50 -18.18 8.18
CA GLU A 88 -18.39 -17.75 9.04
C GLU A 88 -18.84 -16.64 10.01
N ARG A 89 -18.25 -16.62 11.21
CA ARG A 89 -18.55 -15.62 12.25
C ARG A 89 -17.31 -14.84 12.62
N PHE A 90 -17.41 -13.52 12.78
CA PHE A 90 -16.32 -12.73 13.33
C PHE A 90 -16.37 -12.80 14.86
N ILE A 91 -15.47 -13.57 15.46
CA ILE A 91 -15.35 -13.67 16.91
C ILE A 91 -14.49 -12.52 17.38
N ASP A 92 -15.07 -11.59 18.13
CA ASP A 92 -14.34 -10.45 18.69
C ASP A 92 -13.59 -10.87 19.95
N THR A 93 -14.31 -11.42 20.94
CA THR A 93 -13.78 -11.77 22.25
C THR A 93 -14.43 -13.03 22.81
N ILE A 94 -13.67 -13.81 23.58
CA ILE A 94 -14.18 -14.88 24.43
C ILE A 94 -13.71 -14.59 25.86
N SER A 95 -14.59 -14.70 26.85
CA SER A 95 -14.23 -14.61 28.26
C SER A 95 -14.73 -15.79 29.07
N VAL A 96 -13.99 -16.13 30.12
CA VAL A 96 -14.36 -17.12 31.14
C VAL A 96 -14.27 -16.42 32.50
N GLU A 97 -15.38 -16.37 33.23
CA GLU A 97 -15.49 -15.71 34.53
C GLU A 97 -16.03 -16.68 35.59
N ALA A 98 -15.42 -16.69 36.78
CA ALA A 98 -15.93 -17.42 37.95
C ALA A 98 -15.81 -16.54 39.18
N GLU A 99 -16.75 -16.66 40.11
CA GLU A 99 -16.79 -15.85 41.34
C GLU A 99 -15.95 -16.45 42.47
N GLU A 100 -15.99 -17.78 42.63
CA GLU A 100 -15.33 -18.50 43.72
C GLU A 100 -14.54 -19.73 43.21
N PRO A 101 -13.19 -19.67 43.19
CA PRO A 101 -12.36 -18.47 43.34
C PRO A 101 -12.56 -17.47 42.17
N PRO A 102 -12.21 -16.18 42.35
CA PRO A 102 -12.32 -15.19 41.30
C PRO A 102 -11.36 -15.52 40.15
N ILE A 103 -11.92 -15.92 39.01
CA ILE A 103 -11.19 -16.23 37.77
C ILE A 103 -11.70 -15.31 36.67
N SER A 104 -10.78 -14.74 35.90
CA SER A 104 -11.10 -14.00 34.67
C SER A 104 -10.05 -14.29 33.61
N VAL A 105 -10.46 -14.99 32.55
CA VAL A 105 -9.61 -15.30 31.40
C VAL A 105 -10.24 -14.71 30.15
N THR A 106 -9.48 -13.91 29.41
CA THR A 106 -9.96 -13.28 28.17
C THR A 106 -9.13 -13.75 26.98
N PHE A 107 -9.79 -13.86 25.83
CA PHE A 107 -9.20 -14.14 24.53
C PHE A 107 -9.62 -13.04 23.55
N SER A 108 -8.68 -12.17 23.16
CA SER A 108 -8.92 -11.21 22.08
C SER A 108 -8.74 -11.91 20.74
N CYS A 109 -9.85 -12.30 20.12
CA CYS A 109 -9.86 -13.14 18.93
C CYS A 109 -9.76 -12.30 17.65
N LYS A 110 -10.65 -11.30 17.52
CA LYS A 110 -10.75 -10.36 16.40
C LYS A 110 -10.51 -11.01 15.03
N SER A 111 -11.19 -12.12 14.78
CA SER A 111 -10.91 -12.98 13.63
C SER A 111 -12.16 -13.68 13.13
N TRP A 112 -12.25 -13.86 11.81
CA TRP A 112 -13.28 -14.67 11.18
C TRP A 112 -13.04 -16.14 11.48
N VAL A 113 -14.03 -16.88 11.95
CA VAL A 113 -14.00 -18.34 12.15
C VAL A 113 -14.90 -19.00 11.12
N GLN A 114 -14.39 -20.01 10.42
CA GLN A 114 -15.12 -20.72 9.37
C GLN A 114 -15.94 -21.89 9.93
N PRO A 115 -17.04 -22.28 9.25
CA PRO A 115 -17.80 -23.47 9.61
C PRO A 115 -16.96 -24.74 9.54
N LYS A 116 -17.33 -25.70 10.40
CA LYS A 116 -16.72 -27.03 10.37
C LYS A 116 -16.90 -27.67 8.99
N GLY A 117 -15.86 -28.35 8.53
CA GLY A 117 -15.85 -29.02 7.21
C GLY A 117 -15.32 -28.15 6.07
N LEU A 118 -15.32 -26.82 6.20
CA LEU A 118 -14.77 -25.92 5.18
C LEU A 118 -13.23 -25.87 5.23
N ILE A 119 -12.67 -25.86 6.43
CA ILE A 119 -11.22 -25.90 6.67
C ILE A 119 -10.88 -27.09 7.56
N ALA A 120 -9.79 -27.78 7.24
CA ALA A 120 -9.28 -28.90 8.04
C ALA A 120 -8.60 -28.40 9.34
N HIS A 121 -8.16 -27.15 9.35
CA HIS A 121 -7.41 -26.54 10.44
C HIS A 121 -8.33 -26.11 11.60
N ARG A 122 -7.87 -26.35 12.82
CA ARG A 122 -8.56 -25.89 14.03
C ARG A 122 -8.29 -24.41 14.27
N ARG A 123 -9.32 -23.68 14.72
CA ARG A 123 -9.22 -22.26 15.04
C ARG A 123 -8.86 -22.08 16.50
N ILE A 124 -7.59 -21.81 16.74
CA ILE A 124 -6.97 -21.73 18.07
C ILE A 124 -6.80 -20.25 18.44
N PHE A 125 -7.20 -19.89 19.65
CA PHE A 125 -6.96 -18.58 20.24
C PHE A 125 -6.26 -18.75 21.60
N PHE A 126 -5.27 -17.90 21.88
CA PHE A 126 -4.53 -17.93 23.14
C PHE A 126 -5.01 -16.82 24.06
N SER A 127 -4.92 -17.04 25.37
CA SER A 127 -5.35 -16.03 26.35
C SER A 127 -4.56 -14.73 26.17
N SER A 128 -5.26 -13.60 26.16
CA SER A 128 -4.66 -12.26 26.09
C SER A 128 -4.11 -11.78 27.44
N ASN A 129 -4.28 -12.56 28.52
CA ASN A 129 -3.84 -12.16 29.85
C ASN A 129 -2.30 -12.18 30.00
N LYS A 130 -1.61 -13.01 29.20
CA LYS A 130 -0.15 -13.22 29.29
C LYS A 130 0.45 -13.42 27.91
N SER A 131 1.66 -12.90 27.72
CA SER A 131 2.45 -13.05 26.49
C SER A 131 3.69 -13.90 26.73
N TYR A 132 4.00 -14.81 25.81
CA TYR A 132 5.14 -15.72 25.92
C TYR A 132 6.04 -15.71 24.68
N LEU A 133 7.36 -15.60 24.89
CA LEU A 133 8.35 -15.95 23.87
C LEU A 133 8.31 -17.46 23.58
N SER A 134 8.79 -17.88 22.41
CA SER A 134 8.74 -19.30 21.98
C SER A 134 9.29 -20.26 23.03
N GLY A 135 10.48 -19.97 23.58
CA GLY A 135 11.14 -20.77 24.62
C GLY A 135 10.55 -20.64 26.04
N LYS A 136 9.52 -19.81 26.24
CA LYS A 136 8.80 -19.63 27.51
C LYS A 136 7.31 -20.01 27.41
N THR A 137 6.89 -20.56 26.27
CA THR A 137 5.53 -21.07 26.09
C THR A 137 5.28 -22.19 27.12
N PRO A 138 4.19 -22.12 27.92
CA PRO A 138 3.85 -23.19 28.85
C PRO A 138 3.69 -24.52 28.14
N GLY A 139 4.14 -25.61 28.78
CA GLY A 139 4.23 -26.94 28.16
C GLY A 139 2.92 -27.42 27.54
N GLY A 140 1.78 -27.17 28.19
CA GLY A 140 0.45 -27.54 27.69
C GLY A 140 0.05 -26.84 26.38
N LEU A 141 0.65 -25.68 26.08
CA LEU A 141 0.33 -24.86 24.91
C LEU A 141 1.32 -25.02 23.74
N VAL A 142 2.49 -25.64 23.97
CA VAL A 142 3.56 -25.73 22.95
C VAL A 142 3.05 -26.37 21.65
N LYS A 143 2.28 -27.46 21.74
CA LYS A 143 1.73 -28.16 20.56
C LYS A 143 0.72 -27.30 19.81
N LEU A 144 -0.19 -26.63 20.53
CA LEU A 144 -1.21 -25.76 19.93
C LEU A 144 -0.56 -24.55 19.24
N ARG A 145 0.50 -23.98 19.83
CA ARG A 145 1.26 -22.87 19.23
C ARG A 145 1.92 -23.29 17.91
N ALA A 146 2.54 -24.48 17.90
CA ALA A 146 3.16 -25.02 16.68
C ALA A 146 2.12 -25.33 15.60
N GLU A 147 0.97 -25.88 15.99
CA GLU A 147 -0.15 -26.17 15.09
C GLU A 147 -0.75 -24.91 14.46
N ASP A 148 -1.05 -23.87 15.26
CA ASP A 148 -1.58 -22.62 14.71
C ASP A 148 -0.59 -21.97 13.73
N LEU A 149 0.72 -22.01 14.04
CA LEU A 149 1.76 -21.54 13.13
C LEU A 149 1.83 -22.36 11.83
N ALA A 150 1.73 -23.68 11.92
CA ALA A 150 1.69 -24.57 10.76
C ALA A 150 0.47 -24.28 9.88
N ASN A 151 -0.70 -24.07 10.50
CA ASN A 151 -1.94 -23.70 9.81
C ASN A 151 -1.78 -22.36 9.07
N LEU A 152 -1.19 -21.34 9.71
CA LEU A 152 -0.92 -20.03 9.11
C LEU A 152 0.06 -20.11 7.92
N ARG A 153 0.96 -21.10 7.90
CA ARG A 153 1.90 -21.34 6.80
C ARG A 153 1.37 -22.28 5.73
N GLY A 154 0.18 -22.86 5.92
CA GLY A 154 -0.37 -23.89 5.05
C GLY A 154 0.43 -25.20 5.08
N GLU A 155 1.15 -25.49 6.16
CA GLU A 155 1.89 -26.74 6.33
C GLU A 155 0.91 -27.91 6.57
N LYS A 156 1.08 -28.99 5.81
CA LYS A 156 0.30 -30.23 5.92
C LYS A 156 1.00 -31.20 6.87
N ALA A 157 0.25 -32.16 7.41
CA ALA A 157 0.78 -33.16 8.34
C ALA A 157 1.94 -34.00 7.78
N ASN A 158 2.07 -34.11 6.46
CA ASN A 158 3.18 -34.79 5.78
C ASN A 158 4.42 -33.91 5.56
N GLY A 159 4.44 -32.68 6.08
CA GLY A 159 5.53 -31.71 5.94
C GLY A 159 5.54 -30.93 4.62
N SER A 160 4.59 -31.17 3.72
CA SER A 160 4.44 -30.36 2.49
C SER A 160 3.66 -29.07 2.77
N VAL A 161 3.91 -28.03 1.97
CA VAL A 161 3.17 -26.76 2.05
C VAL A 161 2.08 -26.73 0.99
N ASP A 162 0.89 -26.21 1.35
CA ASP A 162 -0.21 -26.08 0.41
C ASP A 162 0.06 -25.03 -0.67
N ARG A 163 0.28 -25.50 -1.90
CA ARG A 163 0.52 -24.66 -3.08
C ARG A 163 -0.69 -24.51 -4.00
N ASN A 164 -1.86 -24.91 -3.55
CA ASN A 164 -3.09 -24.67 -4.30
C ASN A 164 -3.38 -23.16 -4.46
N GLU A 165 -4.35 -22.85 -5.32
CA GLU A 165 -4.92 -21.51 -5.43
C GLU A 165 -5.67 -21.15 -4.14
N ARG A 166 -5.38 -19.96 -3.61
CA ARG A 166 -5.95 -19.49 -2.35
C ARG A 166 -7.43 -19.16 -2.45
N LYS A 167 -8.17 -19.41 -1.37
CA LYS A 167 -9.62 -19.16 -1.26
C LYS A 167 -9.92 -18.07 -0.22
N ALA A 168 -11.03 -17.34 -0.39
CA ALA A 168 -11.38 -16.16 0.42
C ALA A 168 -11.42 -16.39 1.93
N PHE A 169 -11.82 -17.58 2.35
CA PHE A 169 -11.92 -17.94 3.76
C PHE A 169 -10.58 -18.41 4.38
N GLU A 170 -9.52 -18.56 3.58
CA GLU A 170 -8.23 -19.07 4.07
C GLU A 170 -7.41 -17.98 4.75
N ARG A 171 -6.57 -18.40 5.70
CA ARG A 171 -5.69 -17.53 6.47
C ARG A 171 -4.22 -17.96 6.34
N ILE A 172 -3.82 -18.32 5.11
CA ILE A 172 -2.48 -18.82 4.80
C ILE A 172 -1.62 -17.66 4.31
N TYR A 173 -0.51 -17.43 4.99
CA TYR A 173 0.51 -16.44 4.66
C TYR A 173 1.69 -17.15 4.00
N ASP A 174 1.98 -16.77 2.77
CA ASP A 174 3.14 -17.26 2.03
C ASP A 174 3.61 -16.18 1.04
N TYR A 175 4.82 -16.34 0.51
CA TYR A 175 5.47 -15.35 -0.34
C TYR A 175 5.45 -15.74 -1.81
N ASP A 176 5.35 -14.73 -2.67
CA ASP A 176 5.51 -14.91 -4.11
C ASP A 176 6.08 -13.63 -4.76
N LEU A 177 6.43 -13.72 -6.04
CA LEU A 177 6.98 -12.63 -6.85
C LEU A 177 5.88 -11.69 -7.36
N TYR A 178 6.22 -10.48 -7.78
CA TYR A 178 5.31 -9.63 -8.55
C TYR A 178 5.31 -10.08 -10.01
N ASN A 179 4.69 -11.22 -10.27
CA ASN A 179 4.46 -11.80 -11.58
C ASN A 179 2.98 -11.74 -12.02
N ASP A 180 2.16 -10.99 -11.30
CA ASP A 180 0.71 -10.86 -11.48
C ASP A 180 0.27 -9.45 -11.93
N LEU A 181 1.23 -8.59 -12.29
CA LEU A 181 0.96 -7.21 -12.74
C LEU A 181 0.56 -7.09 -14.22
N GLY A 182 0.98 -8.03 -15.06
CA GLY A 182 0.67 -8.04 -16.49
C GLY A 182 -0.66 -8.72 -16.83
N ASP A 183 -1.07 -8.64 -18.09
CA ASP A 183 -2.16 -9.47 -18.65
C ASP A 183 -1.83 -10.02 -20.06
N PRO A 184 -0.83 -10.90 -20.16
CA PRO A 184 -0.39 -11.47 -21.43
C PRO A 184 -1.44 -12.37 -22.11
N ASP A 185 -2.43 -12.88 -21.37
CA ASP A 185 -3.52 -13.68 -21.94
C ASP A 185 -4.50 -12.78 -22.72
N GLN A 186 -4.72 -11.54 -22.28
CA GLN A 186 -5.49 -10.55 -23.04
C GLN A 186 -4.70 -9.97 -24.22
N SER A 187 -3.44 -9.57 -24.01
CA SER A 187 -2.55 -9.09 -25.07
C SER A 187 -1.09 -9.14 -24.65
N MET A 188 -0.19 -9.51 -25.57
CA MET A 188 1.25 -9.49 -25.32
C MET A 188 1.81 -8.09 -25.03
N ASP A 189 1.12 -7.02 -25.45
CA ASP A 189 1.48 -5.64 -25.10
C ASP A 189 1.26 -5.31 -23.61
N LEU A 190 0.41 -6.10 -22.94
CA LEU A 190 0.14 -6.02 -21.50
C LEU A 190 1.07 -6.91 -20.68
N LYS A 191 2.01 -7.64 -21.32
CA LYS A 191 3.06 -8.34 -20.61
C LYS A 191 3.91 -7.36 -19.80
N ARG A 192 4.26 -7.74 -18.57
CA ARG A 192 5.16 -6.98 -17.69
C ARG A 192 6.28 -7.91 -17.22
N PRO A 193 7.49 -7.37 -16.97
CA PRO A 193 8.56 -8.16 -16.38
C PRO A 193 8.16 -8.61 -14.97
N VAL A 194 8.60 -9.81 -14.59
CA VAL A 194 8.48 -10.29 -13.21
C VAL A 194 9.41 -9.48 -12.32
N LEU A 195 8.88 -8.91 -11.23
CA LEU A 195 9.68 -8.19 -10.25
C LEU A 195 9.96 -9.09 -9.03
N GLY A 196 11.24 -9.23 -8.69
CA GLY A 196 11.76 -10.11 -7.64
C GLY A 196 12.27 -11.45 -8.18
N GLY A 197 13.16 -12.10 -7.41
CA GLY A 197 13.70 -13.42 -7.74
C GLY A 197 14.99 -13.39 -8.57
N SER A 198 15.33 -12.23 -9.17
CA SER A 198 16.62 -11.94 -9.79
C SER A 198 17.32 -10.84 -9.00
N GLU A 199 18.59 -11.05 -8.64
CA GLU A 199 19.42 -10.02 -7.98
C GLU A 199 19.86 -8.94 -8.97
N ASP A 200 20.17 -9.34 -10.21
CA ASP A 200 20.86 -8.48 -11.18
C ASP A 200 19.93 -7.69 -12.11
N GLN A 201 18.66 -8.10 -12.27
CA GLN A 201 17.77 -7.50 -13.27
C GLN A 201 16.62 -6.69 -12.67
N TYR A 202 15.81 -7.32 -11.80
CA TYR A 202 14.64 -6.71 -11.18
C TYR A 202 14.50 -7.14 -9.71
N PRO A 203 15.44 -6.77 -8.82
CA PRO A 203 15.29 -7.05 -7.40
C PRO A 203 14.04 -6.34 -6.86
N TYR A 204 13.21 -7.07 -6.12
CA TYR A 204 11.96 -6.53 -5.57
C TYR A 204 11.50 -7.33 -4.34
N PRO A 205 10.82 -6.68 -3.36
CA PRO A 205 10.17 -7.37 -2.25
C PRO A 205 9.19 -8.46 -2.72
N ARG A 206 8.92 -9.44 -1.85
CA ARG A 206 7.88 -10.45 -2.07
C ARG A 206 6.52 -9.89 -1.68
N ARG A 207 5.46 -10.43 -2.30
CA ARG A 207 4.05 -10.15 -1.97
C ARG A 207 3.36 -11.39 -1.41
N CYS A 208 2.11 -11.25 -0.97
CA CYS A 208 1.28 -12.38 -0.53
C CYS A 208 1.01 -13.35 -1.70
N ARG A 209 1.31 -14.63 -1.50
CA ARG A 209 1.03 -15.68 -2.48
C ARG A 209 -0.47 -15.89 -2.66
N THR A 210 -0.92 -15.86 -3.90
CA THR A 210 -2.30 -16.14 -4.33
C THR A 210 -2.45 -17.51 -4.97
N GLY A 211 -1.41 -17.99 -5.65
CA GLY A 211 -1.36 -19.36 -6.19
C GLY A 211 -2.31 -19.63 -7.34
N ARG A 212 -2.79 -18.61 -8.06
CA ARG A 212 -3.55 -18.81 -9.30
C ARG A 212 -2.64 -19.50 -10.33
N PRO A 213 -3.23 -20.22 -11.31
CA PRO A 213 -2.44 -20.88 -12.34
C PRO A 213 -1.61 -19.87 -13.16
N PRO A 214 -0.53 -20.32 -13.82
CA PRO A 214 0.19 -19.50 -14.79
C PRO A 214 -0.70 -19.03 -15.94
N SER A 215 -0.32 -17.90 -16.55
CA SER A 215 -0.88 -17.45 -17.83
C SER A 215 -0.62 -18.48 -18.93
N GLN A 216 -1.54 -18.56 -19.91
CA GLN A 216 -1.40 -19.42 -21.08
C GLN A 216 -0.32 -18.90 -22.03
N ASN A 217 -0.25 -17.58 -22.24
CA ASN A 217 0.69 -16.94 -23.15
C ASN A 217 2.07 -16.65 -22.54
N ASP A 218 2.18 -16.63 -21.20
CA ASP A 218 3.44 -16.40 -20.49
C ASP A 218 3.50 -17.20 -19.17
N PRO A 219 4.06 -18.42 -19.16
CA PRO A 219 4.09 -19.27 -17.96
C PRO A 219 4.86 -18.71 -16.76
N ALA A 220 5.67 -17.65 -16.96
CA ALA A 220 6.33 -16.93 -15.88
C ALA A 220 5.38 -15.96 -15.13
N SER A 221 4.28 -15.55 -15.78
CA SER A 221 3.26 -14.66 -15.23
C SER A 221 2.12 -15.47 -14.60
N GLU A 222 1.62 -15.01 -13.45
CA GLU A 222 0.41 -15.55 -12.85
C GLU A 222 -0.82 -15.03 -13.60
N LYS A 223 -1.82 -15.90 -13.82
CA LYS A 223 -3.04 -15.52 -14.52
C LYS A 223 -3.76 -14.38 -13.79
N ARG A 224 -4.15 -13.36 -14.54
CA ARG A 224 -4.90 -12.22 -14.02
C ARG A 224 -6.38 -12.56 -13.86
N ILE A 225 -6.99 -12.07 -12.79
CA ILE A 225 -8.44 -12.03 -12.58
C ILE A 225 -8.82 -10.62 -12.13
N GLU A 226 -9.98 -10.14 -12.58
CA GLU A 226 -10.37 -8.73 -12.39
C GLU A 226 -11.19 -8.50 -11.12
N GLU A 227 -11.78 -9.54 -10.53
CA GLU A 227 -12.79 -9.35 -9.50
C GLU A 227 -12.21 -9.27 -8.08
N TRP A 228 -11.22 -10.10 -7.75
CA TRP A 228 -10.73 -10.18 -6.37
C TRP A 228 -9.34 -10.82 -6.27
N PHE A 229 -8.44 -10.18 -5.53
CA PHE A 229 -7.12 -10.70 -5.20
C PHE A 229 -7.14 -11.24 -3.78
N TYR A 230 -6.68 -12.49 -3.59
CA TYR A 230 -6.58 -13.09 -2.27
C TYR A 230 -5.68 -12.27 -1.35
N VAL A 231 -6.21 -12.01 -0.16
CA VAL A 231 -5.44 -11.73 1.06
C VAL A 231 -5.96 -12.68 2.14
N PRO A 232 -5.14 -13.04 3.15
CA PRO A 232 -5.60 -13.82 4.29
C PRO A 232 -6.87 -13.23 4.90
N ARG A 233 -7.84 -14.08 5.25
CA ARG A 233 -9.22 -13.65 5.57
C ARG A 233 -9.35 -12.50 6.57
N ASP A 234 -8.46 -12.46 7.56
CA ASP A 234 -8.44 -11.45 8.62
C ASP A 234 -7.77 -10.12 8.19
N GLU A 235 -7.06 -10.12 7.05
CA GLU A 235 -6.42 -8.94 6.44
C GLU A 235 -7.32 -8.22 5.42
N GLU A 236 -8.42 -8.87 5.03
CA GLU A 236 -9.40 -8.25 4.15
C GLU A 236 -10.04 -7.04 4.82
N PHE A 237 -10.23 -5.96 4.06
CA PHE A 237 -10.90 -4.77 4.58
C PHE A 237 -12.30 -5.09 5.12
N SER A 238 -12.66 -4.45 6.23
CA SER A 238 -14.03 -4.50 6.74
C SER A 238 -15.02 -3.92 5.72
N GLU A 239 -16.29 -4.31 5.81
CA GLU A 239 -17.34 -3.87 4.88
C GLU A 239 -17.44 -2.34 4.78
N ILE A 240 -17.25 -1.63 5.89
CA ILE A 240 -17.25 -0.15 5.94
C ILE A 240 -16.08 0.43 5.11
N LYS A 241 -14.89 -0.18 5.22
CA LYS A 241 -13.72 0.21 4.44
C LYS A 241 -13.87 -0.16 2.96
N GLN A 242 -14.44 -1.32 2.66
CA GLN A 242 -14.75 -1.72 1.29
C GLN A 242 -15.76 -0.75 0.66
N SER A 243 -16.84 -0.39 1.36
CA SER A 243 -17.85 0.54 0.87
C SER A 243 -17.36 2.00 0.77
N SER A 244 -16.37 2.40 1.57
CA SER A 244 -15.75 3.73 1.45
C SER A 244 -14.63 3.79 0.41
N SER A 245 -13.98 2.66 0.12
CA SER A 245 -13.00 2.53 -0.97
C SER A 245 -13.65 2.35 -2.33
N GLN A 246 -14.95 2.00 -2.36
CA GLN A 246 -15.75 1.82 -3.56
C GLN A 246 -16.94 2.77 -3.52
N PRO A 247 -16.84 4.02 -4.03
CA PRO A 247 -18.04 4.80 -4.28
C PRO A 247 -18.96 3.97 -5.20
N ASP A 248 -20.24 3.85 -4.81
CA ASP A 248 -21.27 3.15 -5.57
C ASP A 248 -21.26 3.66 -7.02
N GLY A 249 -20.68 2.87 -7.92
CA GLY A 249 -20.56 3.22 -9.35
C GLY A 249 -19.44 2.52 -10.11
N ASN A 250 -18.29 2.23 -9.47
CA ASN A 250 -17.05 1.98 -10.24
C ASN A 250 -16.39 0.61 -10.04
N LYS A 251 -17.19 -0.47 -9.89
CA LYS A 251 -16.68 -1.86 -9.90
C LYS A 251 -15.91 -2.28 -11.18
N LYS A 252 -15.94 -1.46 -12.24
CA LYS A 252 -15.35 -1.77 -13.55
C LYS A 252 -14.12 -0.94 -13.93
N LEU A 253 -13.66 -0.01 -13.09
CA LEU A 253 -12.66 0.98 -13.51
C LEU A 253 -11.21 0.63 -13.20
N LEU A 254 -10.95 -0.21 -12.20
CA LEU A 254 -9.61 -0.77 -12.01
C LEU A 254 -9.52 -2.14 -12.68
N GLY A 255 -8.94 -2.16 -13.88
CA GLY A 255 -8.49 -3.39 -14.54
C GLY A 255 -9.05 -3.64 -15.94
N LYS A 256 -10.19 -3.05 -16.32
CA LYS A 256 -10.84 -3.31 -17.63
C LYS A 256 -10.55 -2.29 -18.71
N VAL A 257 -10.13 -1.10 -18.34
CA VAL A 257 -10.08 0.03 -19.26
C VAL A 257 -8.66 0.60 -19.27
N PRO A 258 -8.07 0.86 -20.45
CA PRO A 258 -6.88 1.70 -20.54
C PRO A 258 -7.09 2.95 -19.67
N PHE A 259 -6.01 3.46 -19.08
CA PHE A 259 -6.01 4.63 -18.19
C PHE A 259 -6.69 5.89 -18.78
N SER A 260 -7.07 5.84 -20.06
CA SER A 260 -7.84 6.81 -20.84
C SER A 260 -9.29 7.01 -20.37
N ASP A 261 -9.92 6.03 -19.73
CA ASP A 261 -11.37 6.02 -19.49
C ASP A 261 -11.74 6.10 -18.00
N LEU A 262 -10.90 6.73 -17.17
CA LEU A 262 -11.37 7.20 -15.86
C LEU A 262 -12.59 8.11 -16.11
N PRO A 263 -13.69 8.01 -15.32
CA PRO A 263 -14.75 9.00 -15.41
C PRO A 263 -14.07 10.36 -15.30
N GLU A 264 -14.47 11.28 -16.18
CA GLU A 264 -14.00 12.66 -16.20
C GLU A 264 -14.26 13.22 -14.80
N LEU A 265 -13.25 13.12 -13.92
CA LEU A 265 -13.20 13.80 -12.67
C LEU A 265 -12.96 15.24 -13.10
N ASP A 266 -14.04 15.96 -13.28
CA ASP A 266 -14.01 17.40 -13.43
C ASP A 266 -13.55 17.93 -12.06
N ILE A 267 -12.24 17.89 -11.86
CA ILE A 267 -11.59 18.74 -10.88
C ILE A 267 -11.94 20.12 -11.42
N GLU A 268 -12.89 20.81 -10.79
CA GLU A 268 -13.17 22.22 -11.10
C GLU A 268 -11.82 22.92 -11.08
N THR A 269 -11.26 23.10 -12.28
CA THR A 269 -9.94 23.67 -12.38
C THR A 269 -10.11 25.08 -11.86
N PRO A 270 -9.27 25.50 -10.92
CA PRO A 270 -9.44 26.79 -10.31
C PRO A 270 -9.53 27.87 -11.38
N PHE A 271 -10.58 28.70 -11.31
CA PHE A 271 -10.97 29.74 -12.29
C PHE A 271 -9.82 30.69 -12.72
N ALA A 272 -8.70 30.68 -12.00
CA ALA A 272 -7.44 31.35 -12.33
C ALA A 272 -6.67 30.70 -13.49
N ALA A 273 -6.66 29.36 -13.60
CA ALA A 273 -5.96 28.63 -14.66
C ALA A 273 -6.64 28.80 -16.03
N SER A 274 -7.97 28.93 -16.06
CA SER A 274 -8.76 29.16 -17.27
C SER A 274 -8.61 30.57 -17.87
N LYS A 275 -8.03 31.52 -17.13
CA LYS A 275 -7.71 32.88 -17.62
C LYS A 275 -6.28 33.02 -18.13
N ILE A 276 -5.40 32.07 -17.83
CA ILE A 276 -4.10 32.01 -18.49
C ILE A 276 -4.40 31.49 -19.89
N ASN A 277 -4.35 32.38 -20.88
CA ASN A 277 -4.60 32.10 -22.29
C ASN A 277 -3.49 31.23 -22.90
N LEU A 278 -3.15 30.11 -22.26
CA LEU A 278 -2.54 28.98 -22.91
C LEU A 278 -3.64 28.39 -23.80
N GLN A 279 -3.40 28.30 -25.11
CA GLN A 279 -4.24 27.50 -26.04
C GLN A 279 -4.26 25.99 -25.69
N PHE A 280 -3.84 25.63 -24.49
CA PHE A 280 -3.92 24.30 -23.90
C PHE A 280 -4.96 24.36 -22.79
N ASN A 281 -6.21 24.12 -23.16
CA ASN A 281 -7.24 23.80 -22.20
C ASN A 281 -6.90 22.41 -21.64
N ILE A 282 -6.58 22.29 -20.35
CA ILE A 282 -6.30 20.99 -19.74
C ILE A 282 -7.50 20.04 -19.91
N SER A 283 -8.73 20.59 -19.97
CA SER A 283 -9.94 19.83 -20.28
C SER A 283 -9.94 19.24 -21.69
N SER A 284 -9.30 19.89 -22.69
CA SER A 284 -9.28 19.35 -24.06
C SER A 284 -8.29 18.20 -24.27
N LEU A 285 -7.37 17.96 -23.32
CA LEU A 285 -6.51 16.78 -23.32
C LEU A 285 -7.31 15.51 -22.97
N VAL A 286 -8.39 15.65 -22.19
CA VAL A 286 -9.27 14.55 -21.77
C VAL A 286 -10.37 14.28 -22.81
N SER A 287 -10.84 15.32 -23.51
CA SER A 287 -11.96 15.18 -24.46
C SER A 287 -11.60 14.69 -25.87
N SER A 288 -10.31 14.51 -26.20
CA SER A 288 -9.87 14.23 -27.59
C SER A 288 -9.90 12.75 -28.02
N HIS A 289 -10.36 11.85 -27.14
CA HIS A 289 -10.62 10.44 -27.48
C HIS A 289 -12.08 10.08 -27.20
N ARG A 290 -13.00 10.79 -27.86
CA ARG A 290 -14.40 10.35 -27.91
C ARG A 290 -14.52 9.23 -28.96
N PRO A 291 -14.94 8.00 -28.62
CA PRO A 291 -15.42 7.05 -29.62
C PRO A 291 -16.66 7.62 -30.31
N PRO A 292 -16.97 7.24 -31.56
CA PRO A 292 -18.18 7.73 -32.22
C PRO A 292 -19.41 7.34 -31.39
N ALA A 293 -20.34 8.30 -31.26
CA ALA A 293 -21.51 8.18 -30.41
C ALA A 293 -22.37 6.96 -30.81
N LEU A 294 -22.47 5.97 -29.90
CA LEU A 294 -23.62 5.07 -29.92
C LEU A 294 -24.82 5.83 -29.36
N SER A 295 -25.80 6.06 -30.23
CA SER A 295 -27.13 6.49 -29.84
C SER A 295 -27.82 5.38 -29.05
N SER A 296 -27.93 5.53 -27.73
CA SER A 296 -28.97 4.86 -26.96
C SER A 296 -29.30 5.65 -25.71
N SER A 297 -30.57 5.95 -25.58
CA SER A 297 -31.25 6.70 -24.54
C SER A 297 -31.10 6.09 -23.14
N ASP A 298 -31.34 6.93 -22.14
CA ASP A 298 -31.64 6.61 -20.73
C ASP A 298 -30.48 6.11 -19.85
N VAL A 299 -29.52 7.01 -19.58
CA VAL A 299 -28.71 6.96 -18.35
C VAL A 299 -28.77 8.36 -17.70
N PRO A 300 -29.15 8.50 -16.41
CA PRO A 300 -29.09 9.79 -15.74
C PRO A 300 -27.64 10.28 -15.75
N SER A 301 -27.42 11.49 -16.26
CA SER A 301 -26.12 12.14 -16.31
C SER A 301 -25.50 12.21 -14.91
N SER A 302 -24.37 11.53 -14.75
CA SER A 302 -23.24 11.88 -13.89
C SER A 302 -23.57 12.43 -12.51
N THR A 303 -23.44 11.58 -11.49
CA THR A 303 -23.17 12.01 -10.11
C THR A 303 -21.82 12.72 -10.08
N LEU A 304 -21.79 14.03 -10.34
CA LEU A 304 -20.61 14.87 -10.18
C LEU A 304 -20.25 14.88 -8.69
N VAL A 305 -19.12 14.27 -8.35
CA VAL A 305 -18.56 14.32 -6.99
C VAL A 305 -17.72 15.59 -6.90
N GLU A 306 -18.26 16.63 -6.27
CA GLU A 306 -17.48 17.84 -5.95
C GLU A 306 -16.38 17.51 -4.95
N LEU A 307 -15.12 17.63 -5.37
CA LEU A 307 -13.98 17.52 -4.48
C LEU A 307 -13.72 18.88 -3.82
N PRO A 308 -13.43 18.92 -2.51
CA PRO A 308 -13.06 20.17 -1.86
C PRO A 308 -11.76 20.72 -2.48
N PRO A 309 -11.64 22.05 -2.67
CA PRO A 309 -10.43 22.63 -3.24
C PRO A 309 -9.22 22.34 -2.33
N PRO A 310 -8.02 22.17 -2.91
CA PRO A 310 -6.80 21.99 -2.12
C PRO A 310 -6.59 23.10 -1.09
N GLU A 311 -6.07 22.77 0.08
CA GLU A 311 -5.96 23.71 1.20
C GLU A 311 -5.08 24.94 0.86
N SER A 312 -4.04 24.75 0.05
CA SER A 312 -3.19 25.85 -0.45
C SER A 312 -3.97 26.81 -1.35
N TYR A 313 -4.88 26.28 -2.17
CA TYR A 313 -5.70 27.06 -3.09
C TYR A 313 -6.70 27.96 -2.36
N LYS A 314 -7.26 27.51 -1.23
CA LYS A 314 -8.19 28.30 -0.40
C LYS A 314 -7.56 29.58 0.15
N ARG A 315 -6.25 29.56 0.39
CA ARG A 315 -5.51 30.70 0.95
C ARG A 315 -5.03 31.65 -0.14
N ASP A 316 -4.46 31.10 -1.22
CA ASP A 316 -3.99 31.86 -2.37
C ASP A 316 -4.07 31.01 -3.65
N GLN A 317 -4.89 31.49 -4.59
CA GLN A 317 -5.20 30.82 -5.85
C GLN A 317 -4.01 30.73 -6.81
N TYR A 318 -2.99 31.57 -6.62
CA TYR A 318 -1.82 31.66 -7.49
C TYR A 318 -0.54 31.12 -6.82
N ASN A 319 -0.62 30.66 -5.58
CA ASN A 319 0.57 30.23 -4.82
C ASN A 319 1.35 29.11 -5.52
N TRP A 320 0.67 28.25 -6.29
CA TRP A 320 1.31 27.18 -7.06
C TRP A 320 2.27 27.67 -8.16
N LEU A 321 2.17 28.93 -8.60
CA LEU A 321 3.12 29.55 -9.53
C LEU A 321 4.38 30.11 -8.82
N SER A 322 4.33 30.26 -7.50
CA SER A 322 5.39 30.86 -6.69
C SER A 322 6.65 29.98 -6.64
N ASP A 323 7.81 30.62 -6.72
CA ASP A 323 9.10 29.96 -6.51
C ASP A 323 9.32 29.59 -5.04
N ILE A 324 8.78 30.41 -4.13
CA ILE A 324 8.84 30.16 -2.69
C ILE A 324 8.03 28.90 -2.36
N GLU A 325 6.82 28.76 -2.91
CA GLU A 325 6.00 27.58 -2.65
C GLU A 325 6.60 26.33 -3.30
N PHE A 326 7.12 26.45 -4.53
CA PHE A 326 7.84 25.37 -5.18
C PHE A 326 9.00 24.83 -4.31
N ALA A 327 9.84 25.71 -3.76
CA ALA A 327 10.93 25.31 -2.87
C ALA A 327 10.46 24.89 -1.48
N ARG A 328 9.36 25.44 -0.96
CA ARG A 328 8.79 25.02 0.34
C ARG A 328 8.26 23.59 0.25
N LEU A 329 7.62 23.21 -0.86
CA LEU A 329 7.05 21.87 -1.05
C LEU A 329 8.12 20.78 -1.13
N THR A 330 9.36 21.08 -1.51
CA THR A 330 10.46 20.10 -1.43
C THR A 330 10.90 19.79 0.01
N LEU A 331 10.49 20.60 0.99
CA LEU A 331 10.78 20.41 2.42
C LEU A 331 9.55 19.99 3.24
N ALA A 332 8.37 20.43 2.82
CA ALA A 332 7.12 20.28 3.58
C ALA A 332 5.90 20.07 2.66
N GLY A 333 6.13 19.41 1.52
CA GLY A 333 5.10 18.92 0.60
C GLY A 333 4.94 17.40 0.71
N LEU A 334 4.56 16.78 -0.41
CA LEU A 334 4.34 15.33 -0.48
C LEU A 334 5.64 14.52 -0.41
N ASN A 335 6.72 15.05 -0.99
CA ASN A 335 8.04 14.42 -1.01
C ASN A 335 9.10 15.30 -0.30
N PRO A 336 9.15 15.28 1.04
CA PRO A 336 10.14 16.03 1.79
C PRO A 336 11.49 15.29 1.95
N TYR A 337 11.66 14.11 1.36
CA TYR A 337 12.79 13.21 1.64
C TYR A 337 13.88 13.21 0.58
N SER A 338 13.58 13.71 -0.63
CA SER A 338 14.47 13.64 -1.79
C SER A 338 15.50 14.78 -1.89
N ILE A 339 15.36 15.86 -1.13
CA ILE A 339 16.28 17.00 -1.18
C ILE A 339 17.59 16.70 -0.41
N GLU A 340 18.73 17.04 -1.03
CA GLU A 340 20.06 16.74 -0.49
C GLU A 340 20.92 18.00 -0.34
N LEU A 341 21.89 17.94 0.56
CA LEU A 341 22.92 18.99 0.70
C LEU A 341 23.94 18.87 -0.44
N VAL A 342 24.24 19.98 -1.12
CA VAL A 342 25.31 20.02 -2.12
C VAL A 342 26.67 19.91 -1.44
N ARG A 343 27.44 18.89 -1.81
CA ARG A 343 28.78 18.64 -1.27
C ARG A 343 29.87 19.23 -2.16
N ASP A 344 29.76 19.03 -3.47
CA ASP A 344 30.78 19.41 -4.44
C ASP A 344 30.14 19.91 -5.74
N LEU A 345 30.87 20.75 -6.48
CA LEU A 345 30.49 21.28 -7.80
C LEU A 345 31.67 21.17 -8.78
N PRO A 346 31.42 20.90 -10.07
CA PRO A 346 30.11 20.58 -10.67
C PRO A 346 29.62 19.18 -10.26
N PHE A 347 28.29 18.97 -10.33
CA PHE A 347 27.73 17.63 -10.18
C PHE A 347 28.27 16.69 -11.27
N LYS A 348 28.52 15.43 -10.90
CA LYS A 348 29.04 14.40 -11.81
C LYS A 348 28.14 13.18 -11.77
N SER A 349 27.60 12.81 -12.94
CA SER A 349 26.84 11.57 -13.11
C SER A 349 27.74 10.34 -12.92
N THR A 350 27.16 9.30 -12.32
CA THR A 350 27.75 7.97 -12.17
C THR A 350 27.49 7.07 -13.38
N LEU A 351 26.56 7.46 -14.27
CA LEU A 351 26.17 6.69 -15.44
C LEU A 351 27.26 6.66 -16.53
N GLU A 352 27.24 5.61 -17.34
CA GLU A 352 28.24 5.40 -18.39
C GLU A 352 28.17 6.45 -19.51
N GLU A 353 29.31 7.07 -19.83
CA GLU A 353 29.37 8.19 -20.77
C GLU A 353 29.08 7.76 -22.21
N SER A 354 29.43 6.53 -22.57
CA SER A 354 29.11 5.94 -23.88
C SER A 354 27.60 5.87 -24.14
N ASP A 355 26.80 5.63 -23.10
CA ASP A 355 25.36 5.42 -23.23
C ASP A 355 24.55 6.70 -23.04
N TYR A 356 25.06 7.60 -22.20
CA TYR A 356 24.32 8.76 -21.70
C TYR A 356 24.93 10.11 -22.05
N GLY A 357 26.14 10.15 -22.62
CA GLY A 357 26.88 11.36 -22.96
C GLY A 357 27.64 11.96 -21.77
N PRO A 358 28.19 13.18 -21.92
CA PRO A 358 29.07 13.81 -20.93
C PRO A 358 28.48 13.84 -19.51
N ARG A 359 29.28 13.37 -18.55
CA ARG A 359 28.85 13.17 -17.15
C ARG A 359 28.75 14.47 -16.34
N GLN A 360 29.39 15.55 -16.78
CA GLN A 360 29.50 16.79 -16.03
C GLN A 360 28.22 17.63 -16.16
N SER A 361 27.72 18.16 -15.06
CA SER A 361 26.58 19.10 -15.04
C SER A 361 27.00 20.48 -15.56
N LYS A 362 26.04 21.20 -16.15
CA LYS A 362 26.15 22.63 -16.51
C LYS A 362 26.13 23.55 -15.28
N PHE A 363 25.82 23.05 -14.08
CA PHE A 363 26.06 23.78 -12.83
C PHE A 363 27.55 23.74 -12.46
N THR A 364 28.38 24.44 -13.23
CA THR A 364 29.79 24.67 -12.87
C THR A 364 29.90 25.65 -11.70
N PRO A 365 31.03 25.67 -10.96
CA PRO A 365 31.24 26.66 -9.89
C PRO A 365 31.02 28.09 -10.37
N GLU A 366 31.45 28.43 -11.58
CA GLU A 366 31.26 29.75 -12.19
C GLU A 366 29.78 30.01 -12.46
N ARG A 367 29.07 29.04 -13.06
CA ARG A 367 27.64 29.19 -13.32
C ARG A 367 26.85 29.32 -12.02
N VAL A 368 27.17 28.55 -10.98
CA VAL A 368 26.50 28.69 -9.67
C VAL A 368 26.83 30.03 -9.03
N GLN A 369 28.05 30.54 -9.19
CA GLN A 369 28.41 31.87 -8.70
C GLN A 369 27.60 32.98 -9.40
N GLU A 370 27.36 32.87 -10.71
CA GLU A 370 26.47 33.78 -11.44
C GLU A 370 25.05 33.78 -10.86
N LEU A 371 24.50 32.60 -10.57
CA LEU A 371 23.14 32.45 -9.99
C LEU A 371 23.04 33.00 -8.57
N LEU A 372 24.09 32.84 -7.77
CA LEU A 372 24.17 33.44 -6.43
C LEU A 372 24.35 34.96 -6.48
N GLY A 373 24.92 35.48 -7.57
CA GLY A 373 25.28 36.88 -7.71
C GLY A 373 26.22 37.33 -6.59
N CYS A 374 25.97 38.50 -6.02
CA CYS A 374 26.76 39.08 -4.94
C CYS A 374 26.37 38.61 -3.53
N ARG A 375 25.43 37.66 -3.39
CA ARG A 375 24.89 37.23 -2.08
C ARG A 375 25.96 36.58 -1.20
N ILE A 376 26.76 35.70 -1.80
CA ILE A 376 27.78 34.88 -1.14
C ILE A 376 28.66 34.23 -2.21
N THR A 377 29.90 33.88 -1.86
CA THR A 377 30.75 33.07 -2.74
C THR A 377 30.34 31.60 -2.69
N VAL A 378 30.48 30.86 -3.79
CA VAL A 378 30.18 29.41 -3.83
C VAL A 378 30.95 28.66 -2.75
N ALA A 379 32.24 28.94 -2.58
CA ALA A 379 33.07 28.32 -1.55
C ALA A 379 32.50 28.53 -0.14
N LYS A 380 32.06 29.75 0.19
CA LYS A 380 31.46 30.05 1.48
C LYS A 380 30.07 29.41 1.62
N ALA A 381 29.27 29.38 0.55
CA ALA A 381 27.95 28.74 0.57
C ALA A 381 28.03 27.23 0.82
N LEU A 382 29.04 26.55 0.26
CA LEU A 382 29.32 25.14 0.53
C LEU A 382 29.74 24.91 1.99
N VAL A 383 30.69 25.70 2.49
CA VAL A 383 31.16 25.63 3.89
C VAL A 383 30.02 25.89 4.88
N ASP A 384 29.20 26.91 4.61
CA ASP A 384 28.06 27.29 5.44
C ASP A 384 26.84 26.36 5.23
N LYS A 385 26.93 25.34 4.36
CA LYS A 385 25.87 24.37 4.03
C LYS A 385 24.56 25.02 3.56
N ARG A 386 24.69 25.98 2.64
CA ARG A 386 23.58 26.80 2.13
C ARG A 386 23.10 26.43 0.74
N LEU A 387 23.70 25.42 0.10
CA LEU A 387 23.29 24.94 -1.22
C LEU A 387 22.68 23.54 -1.10
N PHE A 388 21.51 23.37 -1.70
CA PHE A 388 20.76 22.11 -1.70
C PHE A 388 20.38 21.72 -3.12
N VAL A 389 20.17 20.44 -3.38
CA VAL A 389 19.83 19.91 -4.69
C VAL A 389 18.72 18.87 -4.59
N LEU A 390 17.78 18.91 -5.52
CA LEU A 390 16.89 17.80 -5.84
C LEU A 390 17.46 17.13 -7.11
N ASP A 391 18.16 16.01 -6.96
CA ASP A 391 18.86 15.33 -8.06
C ASP A 391 18.15 14.04 -8.49
N TYR A 392 17.41 14.13 -9.59
CA TYR A 392 16.78 13.00 -10.26
C TYR A 392 17.46 12.63 -11.57
N HIS A 393 18.64 13.17 -11.84
CA HIS A 393 19.32 12.94 -13.10
C HIS A 393 19.66 11.46 -13.29
N ASP A 394 20.46 10.88 -12.39
CA ASP A 394 20.93 9.50 -12.56
C ASP A 394 19.77 8.48 -12.40
N THR A 395 18.78 8.81 -11.58
CA THR A 395 17.58 7.98 -11.37
C THR A 395 16.70 7.89 -12.62
N LEU A 396 16.47 9.02 -13.32
CA LEU A 396 15.51 9.08 -14.43
C LEU A 396 16.15 8.93 -15.81
N LEU A 397 17.40 9.36 -16.00
CA LEU A 397 18.07 9.35 -17.29
C LEU A 397 18.07 7.96 -17.99
N PRO A 398 18.23 6.83 -17.27
CA PRO A 398 18.13 5.49 -17.85
C PRO A 398 16.78 5.17 -18.53
N TYR A 399 15.71 5.85 -18.12
CA TYR A 399 14.36 5.66 -18.64
C TYR A 399 13.99 6.65 -19.76
N VAL A 400 14.71 7.77 -19.89
CA VAL A 400 14.37 8.85 -20.83
C VAL A 400 14.22 8.35 -22.27
N ARG A 401 15.15 7.54 -22.76
CA ARG A 401 15.10 7.00 -24.13
C ARG A 401 13.87 6.11 -24.35
N LYS A 402 13.50 5.30 -23.34
CA LYS A 402 12.34 4.40 -23.42
C LYS A 402 11.04 5.18 -23.41
N VAL A 403 10.90 6.14 -22.49
CA VAL A 403 9.68 6.96 -22.38
C VAL A 403 9.47 7.77 -23.65
N ARG A 404 10.49 8.50 -24.14
CA ARG A 404 10.35 9.35 -25.34
C ARG A 404 10.03 8.61 -26.65
N LYS A 405 10.19 7.28 -26.71
CA LYS A 405 9.72 6.47 -27.85
C LYS A 405 8.20 6.29 -27.83
N ILE A 406 7.55 6.46 -26.68
CA ILE A 406 6.10 6.40 -26.54
C ILE A 406 5.51 7.72 -27.04
N LYS A 407 4.62 7.61 -28.04
CA LYS A 407 3.98 8.77 -28.68
C LYS A 407 3.30 9.67 -27.65
N GLY A 408 3.56 10.97 -27.74
CA GLY A 408 2.94 11.99 -26.87
C GLY A 408 3.54 12.13 -25.48
N THR A 409 4.65 11.43 -25.18
CA THR A 409 5.30 11.51 -23.87
C THR A 409 6.69 12.12 -23.94
N THR A 410 7.15 12.67 -22.82
CA THR A 410 8.50 13.22 -22.67
C THR A 410 9.00 13.00 -21.26
N LEU A 411 10.33 12.88 -21.11
CA LEU A 411 11.01 12.75 -19.81
C LEU A 411 12.39 13.39 -19.91
N TYR A 412 12.91 13.91 -18.81
CA TYR A 412 14.30 14.36 -18.69
C TYR A 412 14.90 13.80 -17.39
N GLY A 413 16.24 13.69 -17.34
CA GLY A 413 16.94 13.70 -16.06
C GLY A 413 17.00 15.13 -15.55
N SER A 414 16.62 15.40 -14.30
CA SER A 414 16.57 16.76 -13.77
C SER A 414 17.42 16.96 -12.52
N ARG A 415 18.06 18.13 -12.42
CA ARG A 415 18.64 18.64 -11.16
C ARG A 415 18.08 20.01 -10.86
N THR A 416 17.56 20.21 -9.65
CA THR A 416 17.11 21.53 -9.19
C THR A 416 18.02 22.01 -8.09
N LEU A 417 18.68 23.14 -8.31
CA LEU A 417 19.57 23.75 -7.33
C LEU A 417 18.81 24.79 -6.50
N PHE A 418 19.03 24.77 -5.19
CA PHE A 418 18.41 25.68 -4.24
C PHE A 418 19.47 26.35 -3.35
N PHE A 419 19.10 27.53 -2.84
CA PHE A 419 19.87 28.29 -1.87
C PHE A 419 19.05 28.55 -0.60
N LEU A 420 19.66 28.31 0.56
CA LEU A 420 19.06 28.62 1.86
C LEU A 420 19.39 30.07 2.25
N ASN A 421 18.36 30.89 2.30
CA ASN A 421 18.45 32.28 2.75
C ASN A 421 18.70 32.37 4.26
N SER A 422 19.18 33.54 4.72
CA SER A 422 19.44 33.79 6.14
C SER A 422 18.19 33.84 7.01
N ASP A 423 17.02 34.06 6.40
CA ASP A 423 15.71 34.01 7.05
C ASP A 423 15.14 32.58 7.17
N GLY A 424 15.90 31.57 6.73
CA GLY A 424 15.50 30.17 6.77
C GLY A 424 14.62 29.73 5.60
N THR A 425 14.35 30.60 4.62
CA THR A 425 13.60 30.23 3.41
C THR A 425 14.50 29.60 2.35
N LEU A 426 13.97 28.61 1.64
CA LEU A 426 14.66 27.98 0.52
C LEU A 426 14.24 28.68 -0.79
N MET A 427 15.20 29.02 -1.64
CA MET A 427 14.99 29.69 -2.91
C MET A 427 15.56 28.86 -4.06
N PRO A 428 14.81 28.60 -5.14
CA PRO A 428 15.35 27.91 -6.30
C PRO A 428 16.31 28.83 -7.07
N LEU A 429 17.47 28.30 -7.45
CA LEU A 429 18.48 29.00 -8.26
C LEU A 429 18.37 28.65 -9.74
N GLY A 430 18.09 27.39 -10.05
CA GLY A 430 17.95 26.93 -11.42
C GLY A 430 17.63 25.45 -11.53
N ILE A 431 17.22 25.03 -12.72
CA ILE A 431 16.86 23.66 -13.09
C ILE A 431 17.67 23.24 -14.30
N GLU A 432 18.47 22.20 -14.17
CA GLU A 432 19.09 21.50 -15.29
C GLU A 432 18.15 20.40 -15.78
N LEU A 433 17.86 20.38 -17.08
CA LEU A 433 17.17 19.27 -17.75
C LEU A 433 18.12 18.60 -18.74
N THR A 434 18.21 17.27 -18.67
CA THR A 434 19.09 16.46 -19.50
C THR A 434 18.30 15.41 -20.28
N ARG A 435 18.62 15.29 -21.56
CA ARG A 435 18.21 14.19 -22.45
C ARG A 435 19.48 13.48 -22.93
N PRO A 436 19.57 12.14 -22.79
CA PRO A 436 20.72 11.40 -23.28
C PRO A 436 20.75 11.40 -24.82
N PRO A 437 21.83 10.91 -25.43
CA PRO A 437 21.84 10.62 -26.85
C PRO A 437 20.68 9.69 -27.22
N MET A 438 19.90 10.08 -28.24
CA MET A 438 18.69 9.36 -28.63
C MET A 438 18.98 8.28 -29.68
N ASP A 439 19.96 8.54 -30.53
CA ASP A 439 20.54 7.68 -31.55
C ASP A 439 21.98 8.12 -31.83
N GLU A 440 22.64 7.52 -32.83
CA GLU A 440 24.02 7.81 -33.21
C GLU A 440 24.24 9.23 -33.75
N HIS A 441 23.17 9.97 -34.09
CA HIS A 441 23.23 11.29 -34.71
C HIS A 441 22.79 12.42 -33.76
N LEU A 442 22.07 12.09 -32.69
CA LEU A 442 21.58 13.04 -31.70
C LEU A 442 22.41 12.97 -30.43
N GLU A 443 23.31 13.94 -30.28
CA GLU A 443 24.09 14.13 -29.05
C GLU A 443 23.22 14.38 -27.80
N GLN A 444 23.86 14.25 -26.64
CA GLN A 444 23.26 14.62 -25.37
C GLN A 444 22.82 16.09 -25.42
N TRP A 445 21.58 16.34 -25.01
CA TRP A 445 21.09 17.70 -24.84
C TRP A 445 20.95 17.97 -23.34
N LYS A 446 21.43 19.13 -22.90
CA LYS A 446 21.39 19.53 -21.49
C LYS A 446 21.28 21.04 -21.44
N GLU A 447 20.39 21.59 -20.62
CA GLU A 447 20.16 23.03 -20.50
C GLU A 447 19.81 23.43 -19.07
N VAL A 448 20.24 24.63 -18.66
CA VAL A 448 19.93 25.20 -17.33
C VAL A 448 18.95 26.35 -17.48
N PHE A 449 17.78 26.19 -16.88
CA PHE A 449 16.74 27.21 -16.80
C PHE A 449 16.80 27.89 -15.44
N THR A 450 16.60 29.20 -15.42
CA THR A 450 16.73 30.03 -14.20
C THR A 450 15.49 30.90 -14.04
N PRO A 451 15.16 31.35 -12.82
CA PRO A 451 14.14 32.37 -12.64
C PRO A 451 14.47 33.60 -13.50
N GLY A 452 13.55 33.96 -14.39
CA GLY A 452 13.70 35.08 -15.33
C GLY A 452 12.74 36.23 -15.04
N THR A 453 13.03 37.39 -15.64
CA THR A 453 12.17 38.58 -15.53
C THR A 453 11.45 38.94 -16.83
N ASP A 454 11.94 38.45 -17.98
CA ASP A 454 11.27 38.65 -19.26
C ASP A 454 10.20 37.58 -19.53
N SER A 455 9.33 37.84 -20.50
CA SER A 455 8.19 36.97 -20.78
C SER A 455 8.61 35.56 -21.19
N THR A 456 9.70 35.40 -21.95
CA THR A 456 10.13 34.10 -22.48
C THR A 456 10.75 33.27 -21.36
N ASP A 457 11.67 33.85 -20.61
CA ASP A 457 12.37 33.19 -19.52
C ASP A 457 11.42 32.81 -18.38
N VAL A 458 10.41 33.65 -18.08
CA VAL A 458 9.37 33.31 -17.09
C VAL A 458 8.60 32.06 -17.51
N TRP A 459 8.25 31.92 -18.79
CA TRP A 459 7.53 30.74 -19.27
C TRP A 459 8.42 29.50 -19.32
N LEU A 460 9.66 29.63 -19.78
CA LEU A 460 10.63 28.52 -19.78
C LEU A 460 10.91 28.03 -18.36
N TRP A 461 11.05 28.95 -17.40
CA TRP A 461 11.22 28.62 -15.99
C TRP A 461 10.01 27.84 -15.43
N ARG A 462 8.78 28.30 -15.72
CA ARG A 462 7.56 27.60 -15.30
C ARG A 462 7.45 26.19 -15.89
N LEU A 463 7.81 26.03 -17.16
CA LEU A 463 7.84 24.72 -17.81
C LEU A 463 8.91 23.80 -17.20
N ALA A 464 10.09 24.34 -16.87
CA ALA A 464 11.12 23.59 -16.17
C ALA A 464 10.64 23.11 -14.80
N LYS A 465 9.97 23.97 -14.01
CA LYS A 465 9.34 23.57 -12.73
C LYS A 465 8.28 22.48 -12.94
N ALA A 466 7.44 22.59 -13.96
CA ALA A 466 6.43 21.58 -14.26
C ALA A 466 7.06 20.20 -14.56
N HIS A 467 8.17 20.15 -15.29
CA HIS A 467 8.93 18.91 -15.49
C HIS A 467 9.46 18.35 -14.16
N VAL A 468 10.08 19.18 -13.33
CA VAL A 468 10.58 18.75 -12.02
C VAL A 468 9.47 18.23 -11.12
N LEU A 469 8.31 18.90 -11.07
CA LEU A 469 7.16 18.44 -10.28
C LEU A 469 6.59 17.10 -10.80
N SER A 470 6.58 16.90 -12.12
CA SER A 470 6.21 15.60 -12.70
C SER A 470 7.20 14.50 -12.31
N HIS A 471 8.51 14.79 -12.35
CA HIS A 471 9.55 13.87 -11.92
C HIS A 471 9.43 13.52 -10.43
N ASP A 472 9.31 14.53 -9.58
CA ASP A 472 9.14 14.41 -8.12
C ASP A 472 7.90 13.57 -7.78
N SER A 473 6.78 13.82 -8.47
CA SER A 473 5.54 13.04 -8.29
C SER A 473 5.72 11.57 -8.64
N CYS A 474 6.47 11.25 -9.71
CA CYS A 474 6.77 9.87 -10.08
C CYS A 474 7.65 9.18 -9.03
N ILE A 475 8.70 9.86 -8.53
CA ILE A 475 9.58 9.33 -7.49
C ILE A 475 8.80 9.11 -6.19
N HIS A 476 8.03 10.10 -5.75
CA HIS A 476 7.16 10.00 -4.59
C HIS A 476 6.22 8.80 -4.68
N GLN A 477 5.45 8.67 -5.78
CA GLN A 477 4.44 7.62 -5.87
C GLN A 477 5.04 6.22 -5.99
N LEU A 478 6.11 6.05 -6.78
CA LEU A 478 6.66 4.73 -7.07
C LEU A 478 7.71 4.29 -6.04
N ALA A 479 8.68 5.14 -5.71
CA ALA A 479 9.80 4.77 -4.85
C ALA A 479 9.46 4.92 -3.37
N GLU A 480 8.84 6.04 -2.98
CA GLU A 480 8.57 6.30 -1.56
C GLU A 480 7.26 5.66 -1.12
N SER A 481 6.14 6.01 -1.75
CA SER A 481 4.82 5.50 -1.37
C SER A 481 4.66 4.01 -1.68
N SER A 482 4.78 3.61 -2.95
CA SER A 482 4.49 2.24 -3.36
C SER A 482 5.55 1.23 -2.94
N LEU A 483 6.84 1.55 -3.10
CA LEU A 483 7.93 0.63 -2.73
C LEU A 483 8.23 0.67 -1.23
N LEU A 484 8.57 1.85 -0.65
CA LEU A 484 9.00 1.93 0.75
C LEU A 484 7.86 1.62 1.72
N TYR A 485 6.68 2.22 1.54
CA TYR A 485 5.55 2.00 2.45
C TYR A 485 4.65 0.83 2.04
N GLY A 486 4.39 0.64 0.75
CA GLY A 486 3.57 -0.47 0.27
C GLY A 486 4.30 -1.81 0.31
N ALA A 487 5.22 -2.02 -0.63
CA ALA A 487 5.83 -3.31 -0.91
C ALA A 487 6.80 -3.79 0.19
N ILE A 488 7.62 -2.90 0.76
CA ILE A 488 8.57 -3.30 1.82
C ILE A 488 7.84 -3.64 3.11
N CYS A 489 6.87 -2.83 3.55
CA CYS A 489 6.11 -3.12 4.76
C CYS A 489 5.31 -4.42 4.64
N HIS A 490 4.76 -4.70 3.45
CA HIS A 490 4.03 -5.96 3.21
C HIS A 490 4.92 -7.20 3.46
N ARG A 491 6.24 -7.12 3.28
CA ARG A 491 7.12 -8.26 3.59
C ARG A 491 7.13 -8.64 5.07
N TYR A 492 6.94 -7.66 5.95
CA TYR A 492 7.00 -7.81 7.41
C TYR A 492 5.64 -7.99 8.08
N LYS A 493 4.56 -7.81 7.31
CA LYS A 493 3.19 -8.13 7.72
C LYS A 493 2.93 -9.60 7.43
#